data_AF-A0A0J7MQ05-F1
#
_entry.id   AF-A0A0J7MQ05-F1
#
_cell.length_a   1.000
_cell.length_b   1.000
_cell.length_c   1.000
_cell.angle_alpha   90.00
_cell.angle_beta   90.00
_cell.angle_gamma   90.00
#
_symmetry.space_group_name_H-M   'P 1'
#
loop_
_entity.id
_entity.type
_entity.pdbx_description
1 polymer ?
#
loop_
_entity_poly.entity_id
_entity_poly.type
_entity_poly.pdbx_seq_one_letter_code
_entity_poly.pdbx_strand_id
1 'polypeptide(L)'
;MIDTRLSFKQQVEHVSIKASAVRADLSRLMPNVGGPKQRRSALLASVVTSVLTYGIAIWSDTLQTQKLRRKVAPVYRLSALRVTSAYRTMSEDAVCVIAGMLPIRVLAEERKSLYRRRGSLSAAELRTEERRNSLHRWQLLWDASTNGRWTHRLIPQVDVWKNRSHGEVNYYLTQMLSQATGASGHIFTNSNMRIPRSA
;
A
#
# COMPACT_ATOMS: atom_id res chain seq x y z
N MET A 1 -5.17 28.30 2.04
CA MET A 1 -6.15 28.82 3.02
C MET A 1 -6.32 27.77 4.11
N ILE A 2 -6.01 28.09 5.36
CA ILE A 2 -6.21 27.17 6.49
C ILE A 2 -7.67 27.33 6.93
N ASP A 3 -8.44 26.24 6.92
CA ASP A 3 -9.85 26.24 7.33
C ASP A 3 -9.94 26.49 8.85
N THR A 4 -10.82 27.39 9.27
CA THR A 4 -11.05 27.78 10.68
C THR A 4 -11.46 26.60 11.56
N ARG A 5 -11.99 25.52 10.96
CA ARG A 5 -12.34 24.27 11.68
C ARG A 5 -11.22 23.23 11.68
N LEU A 6 -10.02 23.55 11.19
CA LEU A 6 -8.91 22.61 10.99
C LEU A 6 -9.35 21.33 10.27
N SER A 7 -10.34 21.44 9.37
CA SER A 7 -10.94 20.25 8.73
C SER A 7 -10.07 19.69 7.59
N PHE A 8 -9.07 20.47 7.14
CA PHE A 8 -8.13 20.20 6.06
C PHE A 8 -8.75 19.62 4.76
N LYS A 9 -10.05 19.80 4.54
CA LYS A 9 -10.77 19.25 3.38
C LYS A 9 -10.20 19.73 2.06
N GLN A 10 -9.93 21.04 1.95
CA GLN A 10 -9.33 21.65 0.76
C GLN A 10 -7.91 21.12 0.51
N GLN A 11 -7.14 20.92 1.58
CA GLN A 11 -5.79 20.36 1.47
C GLN A 11 -5.84 18.93 0.94
N VAL A 12 -6.71 18.08 1.49
CA VAL A 12 -6.90 16.69 1.04
C VAL A 12 -7.34 16.63 -0.42
N GLU A 13 -8.25 17.50 -0.84
CA GLU A 13 -8.66 17.61 -2.23
C GLU A 13 -7.48 17.97 -3.13
N HIS A 14 -6.76 19.03 -2.79
CA HIS A 14 -5.64 19.53 -3.57
C HIS A 14 -4.53 18.48 -3.73
N VAL A 15 -4.11 17.81 -2.65
CA VAL A 15 -3.09 16.75 -2.74
C VAL A 15 -3.58 15.54 -3.53
N SER A 16 -4.86 15.20 -3.44
CA SER A 16 -5.44 14.07 -4.18
C SER A 16 -5.50 14.35 -5.69
N ILE A 17 -5.90 15.56 -6.09
CA ILE A 17 -5.90 16.00 -7.49
C ILE A 17 -4.47 16.00 -8.03
N LYS A 18 -3.54 16.63 -7.32
CA LYS A 18 -2.14 16.72 -7.74
C LYS A 18 -1.49 15.34 -7.85
N ALA A 19 -1.68 14.47 -6.86
CA ALA A 19 -1.17 13.11 -6.88
C ALA A 19 -1.80 12.28 -8.02
N SER A 20 -3.08 12.51 -8.34
CA SER A 20 -3.75 11.83 -9.45
C SER A 20 -3.16 12.18 -10.80
N ALA A 21 -2.83 13.46 -11.02
CA ALA A 21 -2.17 13.93 -12.25
C ALA A 21 -0.78 13.28 -12.39
N VAL A 22 0.07 13.40 -11.36
CA VAL A 22 1.41 12.78 -11.35
C VAL A 22 1.32 11.27 -11.57
N ARG A 23 0.38 10.58 -10.92
CA ARG A 23 0.14 9.16 -11.11
C ARG A 23 -0.26 8.83 -12.56
N ALA A 24 -1.12 9.65 -13.18
CA ALA A 24 -1.54 9.44 -14.56
C ALA A 24 -0.32 9.51 -15.50
N ASP A 25 0.53 10.51 -15.32
CA ASP A 25 1.75 10.67 -16.13
C ASP A 25 2.70 9.49 -15.96
N LEU A 26 2.99 9.10 -14.72
CA LEU A 26 3.86 7.96 -14.41
C LEU A 26 3.26 6.62 -14.85
N SER A 27 1.94 6.49 -14.88
CA SER A 27 1.30 5.24 -15.29
C SER A 27 1.55 4.86 -16.74
N ARG A 28 1.89 5.83 -17.60
CA ARG A 28 2.30 5.60 -18.99
C ARG A 28 3.66 4.90 -19.09
N LEU A 29 4.49 5.02 -18.05
CA LEU A 29 5.80 4.35 -17.95
C LEU A 29 5.71 2.95 -17.31
N MET A 30 4.54 2.56 -16.80
CA MET A 30 4.33 1.30 -16.07
C MET A 30 3.22 0.45 -16.72
N PRO A 31 3.40 -0.02 -17.97
CA PRO A 31 2.45 -0.95 -18.57
C PRO A 31 2.46 -2.28 -17.80
N ASN A 32 1.33 -2.99 -17.80
CA ASN A 32 1.20 -4.22 -17.02
C ASN A 32 2.10 -5.35 -17.55
N VAL A 33 2.21 -5.48 -18.89
CA VAL A 33 3.05 -6.46 -19.58
C VAL A 33 4.22 -5.74 -20.24
N GLY A 34 5.43 -6.30 -20.11
CA GLY A 34 6.66 -5.70 -20.67
C GLY A 34 7.13 -4.41 -19.98
N GLY A 35 6.49 -4.03 -18.88
CA GLY A 35 6.83 -2.83 -18.11
C GLY A 35 8.03 -2.99 -17.17
N PRO A 36 8.38 -1.91 -16.45
CA PRO A 36 9.44 -1.94 -15.46
C PRO A 36 9.16 -2.96 -14.34
N LYS A 37 10.26 -3.54 -13.85
CA LYS A 37 10.27 -4.41 -12.68
C LYS A 37 9.74 -3.71 -11.41
N GLN A 38 9.24 -4.50 -10.46
CA GLN A 38 8.60 -4.01 -9.23
C GLN A 38 9.39 -2.91 -8.52
N ARG A 39 10.72 -3.06 -8.35
CA ARG A 39 11.55 -2.05 -7.65
C ARG A 39 11.52 -0.69 -8.34
N ARG A 40 11.59 -0.67 -9.68
CA ARG A 40 11.52 0.57 -10.47
C ARG A 40 10.12 1.18 -10.40
N SER A 41 9.08 0.35 -10.51
CA SER A 41 7.69 0.79 -10.36
C SER A 41 7.40 1.33 -8.95
N ALA A 42 8.00 0.73 -7.91
CA ALA A 42 7.91 1.20 -6.53
C ALA A 42 8.58 2.56 -6.32
N LEU A 43 9.70 2.81 -7.00
CA LEU A 43 10.33 4.13 -7.01
C LEU A 43 9.39 5.18 -7.61
N LEU A 44 8.76 4.90 -8.76
CA LEU A 44 7.77 5.81 -9.36
C LEU A 44 6.54 6.00 -8.46
N ALA A 45 6.03 4.94 -7.84
CA ALA A 45 4.93 5.01 -6.89
C ALA A 45 5.27 5.79 -5.61
N SER A 46 6.55 5.82 -5.21
CA SER A 46 7.02 6.62 -4.07
C SER A 46 6.86 8.12 -4.34
N VAL A 47 7.00 8.58 -5.59
CA VAL A 47 6.76 9.98 -5.96
C VAL A 47 5.30 10.35 -5.73
N VAL A 48 4.37 9.52 -6.22
CA VAL A 48 2.93 9.71 -5.98
C VAL A 48 2.62 9.68 -4.48
N THR A 49 3.21 8.73 -3.75
CA THR A 49 3.05 8.62 -2.30
C THR A 49 3.52 9.88 -1.60
N SER A 50 4.69 10.43 -1.95
CA SER A 50 5.22 11.66 -1.37
C SER A 50 4.31 12.86 -1.61
N VAL A 51 3.77 13.03 -2.83
CA VAL A 51 2.79 14.08 -3.12
C VAL A 51 1.53 13.91 -2.28
N LEU A 52 0.97 12.69 -2.27
CA LEU A 52 -0.27 12.37 -1.57
C LEU A 52 -0.16 12.55 -0.06
N THR A 53 1.05 12.40 0.47
CA THR A 53 1.32 12.41 1.91
C THR A 53 2.00 13.68 2.39
N TYR A 54 2.05 14.69 1.52
CA TYR A 54 2.57 16.00 1.86
C TYR A 54 1.77 16.61 3.02
N GLY A 55 2.45 16.89 4.14
CA GLY A 55 1.83 17.42 5.35
C GLY A 55 0.89 16.44 6.07
N ILE A 56 0.91 15.14 5.75
CA ILE A 56 -0.05 14.16 6.30
C ILE A 56 -0.01 14.05 7.82
N ALA A 57 1.11 14.38 8.47
CA ALA A 57 1.18 14.44 9.92
C ALA A 57 0.14 15.40 10.52
N ILE A 58 -0.19 16.48 9.81
CA ILE A 58 -1.12 17.52 10.25
C ILE A 58 -2.57 17.12 9.95
N TRP A 59 -2.84 16.55 8.77
CA TRP A 59 -4.21 16.24 8.34
C TRP A 59 -4.58 14.75 8.43
N SER A 60 -3.74 13.89 9.00
CA SER A 60 -3.97 12.44 9.15
C SER A 60 -5.33 12.09 9.77
N ASP A 61 -5.78 12.86 10.76
CA ASP A 61 -7.08 12.65 11.43
C ASP A 61 -8.27 12.75 10.48
N THR A 62 -8.13 13.51 9.39
CA THR A 62 -9.18 13.64 8.38
C THR A 62 -9.43 12.34 7.61
N LEU A 63 -8.47 11.40 7.58
CA LEU A 63 -8.63 10.06 6.98
C LEU A 63 -9.58 9.15 7.77
N GLN A 64 -9.97 9.54 8.98
CA GLN A 64 -11.06 8.88 9.72
C GLN A 64 -12.42 9.16 9.06
N THR A 65 -12.55 10.31 8.39
CA THR A 65 -13.77 10.66 7.65
C THR A 65 -13.84 9.89 6.34
N GLN A 66 -14.88 9.06 6.18
CA GLN A 66 -15.05 8.22 4.98
C GLN A 66 -15.06 9.03 3.68
N LYS A 67 -15.67 10.22 3.67
CA LYS A 67 -15.71 11.11 2.50
C LYS A 67 -14.33 11.54 2.02
N LEU A 68 -13.41 11.84 2.94
CA LEU A 68 -12.05 12.29 2.61
C LEU A 68 -11.15 11.10 2.27
N ARG A 69 -11.30 9.99 3.00
CA ARG A 69 -10.63 8.74 2.65
C ARG A 69 -10.93 8.28 1.22
N ARG A 70 -12.18 8.41 0.76
CA ARG A 70 -12.58 8.08 -0.62
C ARG A 70 -11.88 8.91 -1.71
N LYS A 71 -11.23 10.03 -1.36
CA LYS A 71 -10.45 10.84 -2.30
C LYS A 71 -9.00 10.40 -2.40
N VAL A 72 -8.42 9.98 -1.27
CA VAL A 72 -7.00 9.61 -1.14
C VAL A 72 -6.77 8.14 -1.51
N ALA A 73 -7.60 7.23 -0.97
CA ALA A 73 -7.41 5.79 -1.09
C ALA A 73 -7.35 5.28 -2.55
N PRO A 74 -8.20 5.76 -3.50
CA PRO A 74 -8.09 5.32 -4.89
C PRO A 74 -6.75 5.67 -5.53
N VAL A 75 -6.20 6.86 -5.26
CA VAL A 75 -4.92 7.30 -5.83
C VAL A 75 -3.78 6.42 -5.31
N TYR A 76 -3.80 6.13 -4.01
CA TYR A 76 -2.83 5.24 -3.38
C TYR A 76 -2.93 3.81 -3.92
N ARG A 77 -4.14 3.25 -3.94
CA ARG A 77 -4.42 1.90 -4.48
C ARG A 77 -3.98 1.76 -5.93
N LEU A 78 -4.33 2.73 -6.78
CA LEU A 78 -3.94 2.71 -8.19
C LEU A 78 -2.42 2.77 -8.38
N SER A 79 -1.69 3.39 -7.45
CA SER A 79 -0.22 3.37 -7.46
C SER A 79 0.32 1.98 -7.11
N ALA A 80 -0.23 1.34 -6.06
CA ALA A 80 0.14 -0.02 -5.67
C ALA A 80 -0.18 -1.06 -6.77
N LEU A 81 -1.28 -0.86 -7.51
CA LEU A 81 -1.61 -1.71 -8.67
C LEU A 81 -0.54 -1.63 -9.76
N ARG A 82 0.08 -0.46 -9.98
CA ARG A 82 1.17 -0.29 -10.94
C ARG A 82 2.48 -0.92 -10.47
N VAL A 83 2.75 -0.90 -9.17
CA VAL A 83 3.92 -1.59 -8.59
C VAL A 83 3.87 -3.09 -8.86
N THR A 84 2.67 -3.66 -8.90
CA THR A 84 2.44 -5.11 -9.02
C THR A 84 1.96 -5.53 -10.41
N SER A 85 1.73 -4.60 -11.34
CA SER A 85 1.02 -4.89 -12.61
C SER A 85 -0.32 -5.61 -12.42
N ALA A 86 -1.00 -5.34 -11.31
CA ALA A 86 -2.27 -5.94 -10.91
C ALA A 86 -3.47 -5.43 -11.72
N TYR A 87 -4.53 -6.23 -11.79
CA TYR A 87 -5.82 -5.80 -12.33
C TYR A 87 -6.55 -4.84 -11.39
N ARG A 88 -7.38 -3.97 -11.98
CA ARG A 88 -8.11 -2.92 -11.24
C ARG A 88 -9.10 -3.44 -10.20
N THR A 89 -9.51 -4.71 -10.28
CA THR A 89 -10.45 -5.38 -9.36
C THR A 89 -9.83 -5.78 -8.03
N MET A 90 -8.51 -5.85 -7.92
CA MET A 90 -7.84 -6.27 -6.68
C MET A 90 -8.06 -5.28 -5.54
N SER A 91 -8.47 -5.76 -4.36
CA SER A 91 -8.67 -4.92 -3.17
C SER A 91 -7.41 -4.15 -2.76
N GLU A 92 -7.60 -3.00 -2.09
CA GLU A 92 -6.49 -2.20 -1.55
C GLU A 92 -5.61 -2.99 -0.59
N ASP A 93 -6.21 -3.79 0.30
CA ASP A 93 -5.49 -4.57 1.31
C ASP A 93 -4.54 -5.57 0.64
N ALA A 94 -5.06 -6.39 -0.27
CA ALA A 94 -4.27 -7.38 -1.00
C ALA A 94 -3.15 -6.75 -1.86
N VAL A 95 -3.45 -5.68 -2.60
CA VAL A 95 -2.44 -5.07 -3.48
C VAL A 95 -1.33 -4.41 -2.66
N CYS A 96 -1.65 -3.80 -1.52
CA CYS A 96 -0.63 -3.22 -0.63
C CYS A 96 0.33 -4.30 -0.12
N VAL A 97 -0.20 -5.46 0.29
CA VAL A 97 0.62 -6.62 0.71
C VAL A 97 1.52 -7.09 -0.42
N ILE A 98 0.96 -7.40 -1.59
CA ILE A 98 1.75 -7.88 -2.74
C ILE A 98 2.82 -6.85 -3.14
N ALA A 99 2.48 -5.56 -3.15
CA ALA A 99 3.38 -4.47 -3.48
C ALA A 99 4.46 -4.21 -2.42
N GLY A 100 4.31 -4.70 -1.19
CA GLY A 100 5.15 -4.33 -0.05
C GLY A 100 4.93 -2.88 0.42
N MET A 101 3.82 -2.27 0.01
CA MET A 101 3.45 -0.89 0.31
C MET A 101 2.61 -0.83 1.58
N LEU A 102 2.99 0.04 2.50
CA LEU A 102 2.26 0.20 3.76
C LEU A 102 0.90 0.87 3.47
N PRO A 103 -0.25 0.33 3.93
CA PRO A 103 -1.54 0.95 3.68
C PRO A 103 -1.57 2.42 4.10
N ILE A 104 -2.23 3.28 3.33
CA ILE A 104 -2.15 4.74 3.51
C ILE A 104 -2.55 5.20 4.92
N ARG A 105 -3.50 4.50 5.55
CA ARG A 105 -3.92 4.76 6.94
C ARG A 105 -2.78 4.52 7.93
N VAL A 106 -2.06 3.41 7.79
CA VAL A 106 -0.95 3.07 8.68
C VAL A 106 0.23 4.00 8.43
N LEU A 107 0.50 4.35 7.17
CA LEU A 107 1.52 5.33 6.79
C LEU A 107 1.21 6.74 7.33
N ALA A 108 -0.07 7.13 7.38
CA ALA A 108 -0.49 8.39 7.97
C ALA A 108 -0.21 8.43 9.48
N GLU A 109 -0.56 7.35 10.18
CA GLU A 109 -0.32 7.23 11.62
C GLU A 109 1.17 7.21 11.96
N GLU A 110 1.99 6.50 11.16
CA GLU A 110 3.45 6.52 11.29
C GLU A 110 3.99 7.95 11.24
N ARG A 111 3.62 8.71 10.20
CA ARG A 111 4.10 10.09 10.02
C ARG A 111 3.59 11.04 11.08
N LYS A 112 2.35 10.85 11.54
CA LYS A 112 1.76 11.60 12.65
C LYS A 112 2.52 11.37 13.95
N SER A 113 2.80 10.11 14.29
CA SER A 113 3.54 9.76 15.50
C SER A 113 4.96 10.33 15.47
N LEU A 114 5.67 10.15 14.34
CA LEU A 114 7.02 10.71 14.15
C LEU A 114 7.05 12.24 14.30
N TYR A 115 6.03 12.94 13.80
CA TYR A 115 5.93 14.38 13.93
C TYR A 115 5.68 14.82 15.38
N ARG A 116 4.76 14.14 16.10
CA ARG A 116 4.40 14.46 17.49
C ARG A 116 5.52 14.16 18.48
N ARG A 117 6.26 13.07 18.26
CA ARG A 117 7.34 12.59 19.15
C ARG A 117 8.71 13.14 18.77
N ARG A 118 8.76 14.12 17.85
CA ARG A 118 10.01 14.74 17.44
C ARG A 118 10.67 15.40 18.66
N GLY A 119 11.89 14.99 18.97
CA GLY A 119 12.66 15.51 20.11
C GLY A 119 12.62 14.65 21.38
N SER A 120 11.85 13.55 21.42
CA SER A 120 11.78 12.67 22.60
C SER A 120 12.86 11.58 22.67
N LEU A 121 13.47 11.22 21.53
CA LEU A 121 14.48 10.17 21.37
C LEU A 121 15.46 10.59 20.27
N SER A 122 16.54 9.82 20.07
CA SER A 122 17.32 9.95 18.85
C SER A 122 16.43 9.69 17.62
N ALA A 123 16.66 10.45 16.54
CA ALA A 123 15.81 10.36 15.34
C ALA A 123 15.84 8.96 14.69
N ALA A 124 16.93 8.22 14.85
CA ALA A 124 17.07 6.87 14.30
C ALA A 124 16.26 5.83 15.10
N GLU A 125 16.38 5.83 16.44
CA GLU A 125 15.63 4.93 17.31
C GLU A 125 14.12 5.12 17.16
N LEU A 126 13.67 6.39 17.12
CA LEU A 126 12.26 6.71 16.95
C LEU A 126 11.71 6.19 15.61
N ARG A 127 12.48 6.27 14.52
CA ARG A 127 12.08 5.74 13.21
C ARG A 127 11.98 4.22 13.20
N THR A 128 12.93 3.53 13.83
CA THR A 128 12.94 2.07 13.92
C THR A 128 11.75 1.58 14.75
N GLU A 129 11.50 2.22 15.88
CA GLU A 129 10.36 1.92 16.76
C GLU A 129 9.03 2.11 16.04
N GLU A 130 8.81 3.29 15.43
CA GLU A 130 7.56 3.54 14.71
C GLU A 130 7.40 2.64 13.49
N ARG A 131 8.48 2.28 12.80
CA ARG A 131 8.42 1.30 11.70
C ARG A 131 7.91 -0.05 12.21
N ARG A 132 8.40 -0.53 13.37
CA ARG A 132 7.94 -1.78 13.98
C ARG A 132 6.46 -1.70 14.34
N ASN A 133 6.04 -0.59 14.96
CA ASN A 133 4.64 -0.36 15.34
C ASN A 133 3.72 -0.30 14.11
N SER A 134 4.16 0.33 13.02
CA SER A 134 3.43 0.34 11.76
C SER A 134 3.29 -1.05 11.14
N LEU A 135 4.34 -1.88 11.16
CA LEU A 135 4.27 -3.25 10.67
C LEU A 135 3.28 -4.08 11.50
N HIS A 136 3.29 -3.92 12.82
CA HIS A 136 2.32 -4.58 13.70
C HIS A 136 0.87 -4.15 13.41
N ARG A 137 0.61 -2.83 13.30
CA ARG A 137 -0.71 -2.31 12.91
C ARG A 137 -1.16 -2.85 11.55
N TRP A 138 -0.23 -2.95 10.58
CA TRP A 138 -0.52 -3.50 9.27
C TRP A 138 -0.87 -4.99 9.34
N GLN A 139 -0.13 -5.78 10.12
CA GLN A 139 -0.42 -7.20 10.34
C GLN A 139 -1.83 -7.39 10.92
N LEU A 140 -2.20 -6.63 11.95
CA LEU A 140 -3.56 -6.68 12.53
C LEU A 140 -4.66 -6.36 11.51
N LEU A 141 -4.45 -5.33 10.68
CA LEU A 141 -5.39 -5.00 9.60
C LEU A 141 -5.47 -6.12 8.56
N TRP A 142 -4.34 -6.77 8.27
CA TRP A 142 -4.29 -7.85 7.29
C TRP A 142 -5.02 -9.10 7.77
N ASP A 143 -4.81 -9.48 9.03
CA ASP A 143 -5.48 -10.63 9.64
C ASP A 143 -6.99 -10.44 9.74
N ALA A 144 -7.42 -9.21 10.07
CA ALA A 144 -8.83 -8.84 10.20
C ALA A 144 -9.55 -8.59 8.86
N SER A 145 -8.82 -8.43 7.75
CA SER A 145 -9.46 -8.11 6.47
C SER A 145 -10.23 -9.30 5.89
N THR A 146 -11.44 -9.03 5.40
CA THR A 146 -12.23 -9.97 4.62
C THR A 146 -11.85 -9.96 3.13
N ASN A 147 -11.08 -8.96 2.68
CA ASN A 147 -10.62 -8.85 1.30
C ASN A 147 -9.27 -9.55 1.13
N GLY A 148 -9.03 -10.13 -0.04
CA GLY A 148 -7.73 -10.72 -0.36
C GLY A 148 -7.42 -12.00 0.43
N ARG A 149 -8.43 -12.74 0.91
CA ARG A 149 -8.23 -13.97 1.71
C ARG A 149 -7.33 -15.01 1.06
N TRP A 150 -7.36 -15.12 -0.26
CA TRP A 150 -6.41 -15.95 -1.00
C TRP A 150 -4.97 -15.48 -0.82
N THR A 151 -4.73 -14.19 -1.06
CA THR A 151 -3.43 -13.57 -0.86
C THR A 151 -2.98 -13.73 0.60
N HIS A 152 -3.88 -13.62 1.58
CA HIS A 152 -3.58 -13.84 3.00
C HIS A 152 -3.13 -15.27 3.28
N ARG A 153 -3.79 -16.26 2.66
CA ARG A 153 -3.40 -17.67 2.76
C ARG A 153 -1.98 -17.93 2.25
N LEU A 154 -1.57 -17.22 1.19
CA LEU A 154 -0.23 -17.35 0.61
C LEU A 154 0.81 -16.47 1.33
N ILE A 155 0.40 -15.30 1.81
CA ILE A 155 1.24 -14.27 2.42
C ILE A 155 0.60 -13.86 3.76
N PRO A 156 0.74 -14.69 4.80
CA PRO A 156 0.11 -14.38 6.09
C PRO A 156 0.90 -13.32 6.87
N GLN A 157 2.22 -13.27 6.71
CA GLN A 157 3.11 -12.40 7.48
C GLN A 157 3.65 -11.27 6.61
N VAL A 158 3.16 -10.04 6.85
CA VAL A 158 3.48 -8.87 6.00
C VAL A 158 4.93 -8.45 6.12
N ASP A 159 5.54 -8.61 7.30
CA ASP A 159 6.92 -8.20 7.57
C ASP A 159 7.93 -9.09 6.82
N VAL A 160 7.73 -10.41 6.91
CA VAL A 160 8.54 -11.40 6.18
C VAL A 160 8.43 -11.17 4.67
N TRP A 161 7.21 -10.94 4.17
CA TRP A 161 7.01 -10.67 2.75
C TRP A 161 7.69 -9.38 2.30
N LYS A 162 7.60 -8.30 3.09
CA LYS A 162 8.20 -7.01 2.77
C LYS A 162 9.73 -7.06 2.73
N ASN A 163 10.35 -7.80 3.66
CA ASN A 163 11.80 -7.83 3.85
C ASN A 163 12.50 -8.99 3.14
N ARG A 164 11.79 -9.76 2.30
CA ARG A 164 12.39 -10.86 1.55
C ARG A 164 13.53 -10.37 0.64
N SER A 165 14.61 -11.15 0.55
CA SER A 165 15.78 -10.83 -0.26
C SER A 165 15.60 -11.16 -1.75
N HIS A 166 14.65 -12.05 -2.08
CA HIS A 166 14.45 -12.60 -3.41
C HIS A 166 13.03 -12.35 -3.96
N GLY A 167 12.88 -12.45 -5.27
CA GLY A 167 11.58 -12.44 -5.95
C GLY A 167 10.92 -11.07 -6.02
N GLU A 168 11.07 -10.42 -7.18
CA GLU A 168 10.18 -9.31 -7.56
C GLU A 168 8.86 -9.87 -8.07
N VAL A 169 7.77 -9.18 -7.73
CA VAL A 169 6.45 -9.51 -8.26
C VAL A 169 6.37 -9.00 -9.69
N ASN A 170 6.21 -9.91 -10.65
CA ASN A 170 5.88 -9.59 -12.04
C ASN A 170 4.38 -9.80 -12.29
N TYR A 171 3.92 -9.43 -13.48
CA TYR A 171 2.52 -9.56 -13.88
C TYR A 171 1.93 -10.94 -13.58
N TYR A 172 2.60 -12.02 -13.98
CA TYR A 172 2.12 -13.39 -13.84
C TYR A 172 2.05 -13.82 -12.37
N LEU A 173 3.08 -13.51 -11.58
CA LEU A 173 3.11 -13.79 -10.15
C LEU A 173 2.00 -13.02 -9.42
N THR A 174 1.75 -11.77 -9.79
CA THR A 174 0.61 -11.00 -9.24
C THR A 174 -0.72 -11.66 -9.54
N GLN A 175 -0.93 -12.17 -10.75
CA GLN A 175 -2.20 -12.84 -11.09
C GLN A 175 -2.39 -14.13 -10.26
N MET A 176 -1.33 -14.91 -10.10
CA MET A 176 -1.34 -16.10 -9.23
C MET A 176 -1.67 -15.74 -7.77
N LEU A 177 -1.01 -14.70 -7.23
CA LEU A 177 -1.19 -14.24 -5.85
C LEU A 177 -2.55 -13.60 -5.58
N SER A 178 -3.25 -13.15 -6.62
CA SER A 178 -4.52 -12.42 -6.52
C SER A 178 -5.74 -13.25 -6.94
N GLN A 179 -5.54 -14.51 -7.33
CA GLN A 179 -6.61 -15.37 -7.86
C GLN A 179 -7.25 -14.85 -9.17
N ALA A 180 -6.67 -13.83 -9.81
CA ALA A 180 -7.27 -13.14 -10.95
C ALA A 180 -7.01 -13.83 -12.32
N THR A 181 -6.61 -15.09 -12.33
CA THR A 181 -6.63 -15.92 -13.55
C THR A 181 -8.06 -16.40 -13.80
N GLY A 182 -8.76 -15.72 -14.73
CA GLY A 182 -10.15 -15.98 -15.11
C GLY A 182 -10.45 -17.33 -15.80
N ALA A 183 -9.85 -18.43 -15.35
CA ALA A 183 -10.08 -19.77 -15.89
C ALA A 183 -9.87 -20.90 -14.87
N SER A 184 -10.12 -20.70 -13.57
CA SER A 184 -9.87 -21.77 -12.58
C SER A 184 -10.87 -21.83 -11.43
N GLY A 185 -12.16 -21.67 -11.73
CA GLY A 185 -13.23 -22.08 -10.80
C GLY A 185 -13.27 -23.59 -10.50
N HIS A 186 -12.55 -24.42 -11.27
CA HIS A 186 -12.57 -25.87 -11.13
C HIS A 186 -11.22 -26.57 -10.88
N ILE A 187 -10.08 -25.84 -10.89
CA ILE A 187 -8.75 -26.48 -10.82
C ILE A 187 -8.10 -26.40 -9.43
N PHE A 188 -8.37 -25.34 -8.64
CA PHE A 188 -7.64 -25.13 -7.37
C PHE A 188 -8.43 -25.49 -6.10
N THR A 189 -9.65 -26.03 -6.21
CA THR A 189 -10.38 -26.54 -5.04
C THR A 189 -9.81 -27.86 -4.51
N ASN A 190 -8.90 -28.52 -5.23
CA ASN A 190 -8.42 -29.85 -4.85
C ASN A 190 -6.90 -30.05 -4.94
N SER A 191 -6.10 -29.08 -4.51
CA SER A 191 -4.64 -29.26 -4.42
C SER A 191 -4.06 -28.61 -3.18
N ASN A 192 -3.69 -29.46 -2.21
CA ASN A 192 -2.82 -29.16 -1.09
C ASN A 192 -1.45 -28.68 -1.58
N MET A 193 -1.33 -27.41 -1.97
CA MET A 193 -0.03 -26.80 -2.25
C MET A 193 0.49 -26.15 -0.96
N ARG A 194 1.19 -26.95 -0.14
CA ARG A 194 2.05 -26.45 0.93
C ARG A 194 3.29 -25.85 0.27
N ILE A 195 3.49 -24.55 0.40
CA ILE A 195 4.78 -23.92 0.12
C ILE A 195 5.75 -24.42 1.21
N PRO A 196 6.96 -24.90 0.87
CA PRO A 196 7.88 -25.44 1.85
C PRO A 196 8.30 -24.35 2.84
N ARG A 197 8.10 -24.63 4.13
CA ARG A 197 8.75 -23.88 5.21
C ARG A 197 10.23 -24.24 5.15
N SER A 198 11.09 -23.29 4.77
CA SER A 198 12.52 -23.46 4.91
C SER A 198 12.88 -23.51 6.40
N ALA A 199 13.68 -24.53 6.75
CA ALA A 199 14.29 -24.73 8.06
C ALA A 199 15.27 -23.60 8.42
#